data_AF-A0A8K0UGB8-F1
#
_entry.id   AF-A0A8K0UGB8-F1
#
_cell.length_a   1.000
_cell.length_b   1.000
_cell.length_c   1.000
_cell.angle_alpha   90.00
_cell.angle_beta   90.00
_cell.angle_gamma   90.00
#
_symmetry.space_group_name_H-M   'P 1'
#
loop_
_entity.id
_entity.type
_entity.pdbx_description
1 polymer ?
#
loop_
_entity_poly.entity_id
_entity_poly.type
_entity_poly.pdbx_seq_one_letter_code
_entity_poly.pdbx_strand_id
1 'polypeptide(L)'
;MTPTELDHVACQLKGVLQQMRSIKSSTLGSVSGGPYRNRFMPWPYHPTCAFASDTIHFVHGDLLPQNILVEGSTITAIIDWETAGFYPAFWEYCRMHCSQLMTPAWGHVLSHIFPEQDAETIWGVIDAV
;
A
#
# COMPACT_ATOMS: atom_id res chain seq x y z
N MET A 1 15.93 5.91 14.75
CA MET A 1 15.12 4.90 15.44
C MET A 1 15.94 3.64 15.56
N THR A 2 15.86 2.97 16.70
CA THR A 2 16.45 1.65 16.94
C THR A 2 15.64 0.55 16.24
N PRO A 3 16.19 -0.67 16.05
CA PRO A 3 15.42 -1.78 15.47
C PRO A 3 14.11 -2.06 16.22
N THR A 4 14.13 -2.06 17.56
CA THR A 4 12.92 -2.27 18.38
C THR A 4 11.87 -1.18 18.18
N GLU A 5 12.29 0.07 18.00
CA GLU A 5 11.36 1.17 17.68
C GLU A 5 10.75 0.99 16.28
N LEU A 6 11.54 0.50 15.31
CA LEU A 6 11.03 0.20 13.96
C LEU A 6 10.06 -1.00 13.96
N ASP A 7 10.33 -2.03 14.77
CA ASP A 7 9.41 -3.15 14.96
C ASP A 7 8.06 -2.69 15.50
N HIS A 8 8.09 -1.76 16.47
CA HIS A 8 6.88 -1.17 17.05
C HIS A 8 6.10 -0.35 16.01
N VAL A 9 6.79 0.46 15.18
CA VAL A 9 6.15 1.16 14.05
C VAL A 9 5.55 0.18 13.05
N ALA A 10 6.28 -0.87 12.68
CA ALA A 10 5.80 -1.89 11.75
C ALA A 10 4.55 -2.61 12.26
N CYS A 11 4.50 -2.92 13.56
CA CYS A 11 3.34 -3.52 14.20
C CYS A 11 2.09 -2.61 14.09
N GLN A 12 2.23 -1.32 14.39
CA GLN A 12 1.15 -0.35 14.27
C GLN A 12 0.69 -0.18 12.81
N LEU A 13 1.64 -0.04 11.87
CA LEU A 13 1.32 0.13 10.46
C LEU A 13 0.61 -1.10 9.87
N LYS A 14 1.00 -2.30 10.31
CA LYS A 14 0.29 -3.55 9.97
C LYS A 14 -1.16 -3.53 10.45
N GLY A 15 -1.41 -3.00 11.66
CA GLY A 15 -2.76 -2.79 12.18
C GLY A 15 -3.58 -1.84 11.31
N VAL A 16 -3.00 -0.71 10.87
CA VAL A 16 -3.66 0.22 9.95
C VAL A 16 -3.98 -0.46 8.62
N LEU A 17 -3.02 -1.17 8.02
CA LEU A 17 -3.23 -1.88 6.75
C LEU A 17 -4.35 -2.93 6.86
N GLN A 18 -4.46 -3.61 8.00
CA GLN A 18 -5.57 -4.53 8.27
C GLN A 18 -6.92 -3.81 8.35
N GLN A 19 -6.97 -2.65 9.01
CA GLN A 19 -8.18 -1.82 9.05
C GLN A 19 -8.59 -1.35 7.66
N MET A 20 -7.64 -0.86 6.86
CA MET A 20 -7.90 -0.46 5.46
C MET A 20 -8.46 -1.64 4.64
N ARG A 21 -7.83 -2.82 4.71
CA ARG A 21 -8.28 -4.03 3.98
C ARG A 21 -9.67 -4.54 4.39
N SER A 22 -10.15 -4.16 5.58
CA SER A 22 -11.48 -4.49 6.08
C SER A 22 -12.59 -3.69 5.39
N ILE A 23 -12.26 -2.53 4.81
CA ILE A 23 -13.20 -1.68 4.08
C ILE A 23 -13.45 -2.32 2.71
N LYS A 24 -14.72 -2.61 2.42
CA LYS A 24 -15.15 -3.28 1.19
C LYS A 24 -15.83 -2.32 0.23
N SER A 25 -15.62 -2.58 -1.06
CA SER A 25 -16.31 -1.93 -2.16
C SER A 25 -16.56 -2.94 -3.26
N SER A 26 -17.66 -2.75 -3.99
CA SER A 26 -17.97 -3.47 -5.23
C SER A 26 -17.46 -2.73 -6.47
N THR A 27 -16.93 -1.51 -6.29
CA THR A 27 -16.41 -0.67 -7.37
C THR A 27 -14.93 -0.39 -7.20
N LEU A 28 -14.20 -0.52 -8.30
CA LEU A 28 -12.81 -0.12 -8.43
C LEU A 28 -12.70 1.40 -8.63
N GLY A 29 -11.64 2.02 -8.09
CA GLY A 29 -11.33 3.42 -8.29
C GLY A 29 -11.55 4.29 -7.05
N SER A 30 -11.89 5.56 -7.25
CA SER A 30 -11.99 6.54 -6.15
C SER A 30 -13.10 6.17 -5.15
N VAL A 31 -12.93 6.63 -3.90
CA VAL A 31 -13.90 6.43 -2.80
C VAL A 31 -15.31 6.92 -3.11
N SER A 32 -15.47 7.89 -4.02
CA SER A 32 -16.78 8.45 -4.39
C SER A 32 -17.40 7.81 -5.63
N GLY A 33 -16.85 6.72 -6.15
CA GLY A 33 -17.32 6.08 -7.39
C GLY A 33 -16.92 6.88 -8.62
N GLY A 34 -15.76 6.56 -9.19
CA GLY A 34 -15.23 7.24 -10.37
C GLY A 34 -13.90 6.63 -10.82
N PRO A 35 -13.46 6.91 -12.06
CA PRO A 35 -12.23 6.35 -12.61
C PRO A 35 -11.01 6.77 -11.78
N TYR A 36 -9.92 6.01 -11.92
CA TYR A 36 -8.67 6.25 -11.22
C TYR A 36 -8.22 7.71 -11.35
N ARG A 37 -8.10 8.42 -10.22
CA ARG A 37 -7.47 9.74 -10.15
C ARG A 37 -6.13 9.60 -9.44
N ASN A 38 -5.23 8.86 -10.05
CA ASN A 38 -3.93 8.55 -9.50
C ASN A 38 -2.85 8.89 -10.53
N ARG A 39 -1.91 9.78 -10.16
CA ARG A 39 -0.76 10.19 -10.99
C ARG A 39 0.14 9.03 -11.42
N PHE A 40 0.08 7.92 -10.71
CA PHE A 40 0.94 6.75 -10.80
C PHE A 40 0.34 5.56 -11.57
N MET A 41 -0.94 5.62 -11.94
CA MET A 41 -1.46 4.82 -13.05
C MET A 41 -1.44 5.70 -14.30
N PRO A 42 -0.37 5.65 -15.12
CA PRO A 42 -0.31 6.47 -16.31
C PRO A 42 -1.44 6.06 -17.24
N TRP A 43 -2.24 7.04 -17.64
CA TRP A 43 -3.17 6.86 -18.73
C TRP A 43 -2.38 6.64 -20.04
N PRO A 44 -2.69 5.62 -20.87
CA PRO A 44 -3.73 4.61 -20.70
C PRO A 44 -3.15 3.24 -20.30
N TYR A 45 -3.12 2.91 -19.00
CA TYR A 45 -2.99 1.52 -18.55
C TYR A 45 -4.35 0.82 -18.71
N HIS A 46 -4.39 -0.20 -19.56
CA HIS A 46 -5.53 -1.08 -19.75
C HIS A 46 -5.16 -2.46 -19.21
N PRO A 47 -5.69 -2.88 -18.05
CA PRO A 47 -5.46 -4.24 -17.59
C PRO A 47 -6.03 -5.23 -18.61
N THR A 48 -5.34 -6.34 -18.84
CA THR A 48 -5.70 -7.33 -19.85
C THR A 48 -6.98 -8.09 -19.49
N CYS A 49 -7.35 -8.14 -18.21
CA CYS A 49 -8.64 -8.58 -17.74
C CYS A 49 -9.19 -7.71 -16.60
N ALA A 50 -10.46 -7.92 -16.22
CA ALA A 50 -11.02 -7.27 -15.04
C ALA A 50 -10.40 -7.86 -13.77
N PHE A 51 -9.97 -7.00 -12.84
CA PHE A 51 -9.53 -7.46 -11.52
C PHE A 51 -10.66 -8.22 -10.81
N ALA A 52 -10.35 -9.40 -10.27
CA ALA A 52 -11.30 -10.16 -9.48
C ALA A 52 -11.68 -9.38 -8.21
N SER A 53 -12.98 -9.34 -7.87
CA SER A 53 -13.51 -8.48 -6.79
C SER A 53 -12.93 -8.78 -5.41
N ASP A 54 -12.45 -10.01 -5.18
CA ASP A 54 -11.82 -10.45 -3.94
C ASP A 54 -10.41 -9.89 -3.74
N THR A 55 -9.78 -9.39 -4.81
CA THR A 55 -8.46 -8.76 -4.78
C THR A 55 -8.50 -7.24 -4.56
N ILE A 56 -9.69 -6.64 -4.55
CA ILE A 56 -9.88 -5.19 -4.40
C ILE A 56 -9.90 -4.83 -2.91
N HIS A 57 -8.97 -3.96 -2.50
CA HIS A 57 -8.89 -3.42 -1.16
C HIS A 57 -8.89 -1.90 -1.19
N PHE A 58 -9.33 -1.30 -0.08
CA PHE A 58 -9.03 0.10 0.17
C PHE A 58 -7.53 0.24 0.44
N VAL A 59 -6.85 1.07 -0.34
CA VAL A 59 -5.41 1.32 -0.24
C VAL A 59 -5.14 2.82 -0.22
N HIS A 60 -4.00 3.24 0.33
CA HIS A 60 -3.61 4.65 0.38
C HIS A 60 -3.07 5.09 -0.97
N GLY A 61 -2.31 4.22 -1.65
CA GLY A 61 -1.67 4.52 -2.94
C GLY A 61 -0.38 5.35 -2.84
N ASP A 62 -0.05 5.86 -1.66
CA ASP A 62 1.18 6.62 -1.38
C ASP A 62 1.64 6.48 0.08
N LEU A 63 1.47 5.30 0.68
CA LEU A 63 1.82 5.04 2.07
C LEU A 63 3.34 4.86 2.23
N LEU A 64 4.04 5.99 2.21
CA LEU A 64 5.49 6.08 2.28
C LEU A 64 5.93 6.79 3.57
N PRO A 65 7.20 6.68 3.98
CA PRO A 65 7.69 7.27 5.24
C PRO A 65 7.34 8.76 5.43
N GLN A 66 7.36 9.54 4.34
CA GLN A 66 7.01 10.97 4.37
C GLN A 66 5.55 11.28 4.76
N ASN A 67 4.66 10.30 4.60
CA ASN A 67 3.23 10.42 4.87
C ASN A 67 2.83 9.75 6.20
N ILE A 68 3.80 9.25 6.98
CA ILE A 68 3.59 8.59 8.27
C ILE A 68 4.25 9.46 9.36
N LEU A 69 3.44 10.10 10.18
CA LEU A 69 3.93 10.92 11.29
C LEU A 69 4.16 10.02 12.51
N VAL A 70 5.36 10.12 13.09
CA VAL A 70 5.79 9.30 14.21
C VAL A 70 6.34 10.17 15.33
N GLU A 71 5.87 9.96 16.55
CA GLU A 71 6.44 10.54 17.77
C GLU A 71 7.11 9.43 18.58
N GLY A 72 8.44 9.48 18.68
CA GLY A 72 9.24 8.36 19.20
C GLY A 72 9.11 7.13 18.30
N SER A 73 8.31 6.15 18.72
CA SER A 73 7.94 4.96 17.93
C SER A 73 6.43 4.80 17.74
N THR A 74 5.64 5.79 18.12
CA THR A 74 4.18 5.75 18.00
C THR A 74 3.74 6.47 16.74
N ILE A 75 2.96 5.80 15.89
CA ILE A 75 2.35 6.46 14.73
C ILE A 75 1.23 7.37 15.25
N THR A 76 1.35 8.67 14.98
CA THR A 76 0.38 9.68 15.44
C THR A 76 -0.59 10.09 14.34
N ALA A 77 -0.18 10.00 13.07
CA ALA A 77 -1.05 10.26 11.94
C ALA A 77 -0.54 9.61 10.65
N ILE A 78 -1.47 9.38 9.73
CA ILE A 78 -1.20 9.10 8.32
C ILE A 78 -1.88 10.20 7.51
N ILE A 79 -1.14 10.83 6.61
CA ILE A 79 -1.57 12.01 5.86
C ILE A 79 -1.49 11.76 4.35
N ASP A 80 -1.96 12.73 3.56
CA ASP A 80 -1.87 12.71 2.10
C ASP A 80 -2.69 11.60 1.41
N TRP A 81 -3.95 11.47 1.83
CA TRP A 81 -4.90 10.47 1.33
C TRP A 81 -5.46 10.76 -0.08
N GLU A 82 -4.93 11.74 -0.81
CA GLU A 82 -5.51 12.17 -2.08
C GLU A 82 -5.49 11.08 -3.17
N THR A 83 -4.57 10.11 -3.05
CA THR A 83 -4.47 8.96 -3.95
C THR A 83 -5.29 7.74 -3.51
N ALA A 84 -5.92 7.80 -2.34
CA ALA A 84 -6.58 6.66 -1.73
C ALA A 84 -7.84 6.23 -2.51
N GLY A 85 -8.16 4.95 -2.42
CA GLY A 85 -9.27 4.36 -3.16
C GLY A 85 -9.26 2.84 -3.13
N PHE A 86 -10.11 2.24 -3.95
CA PHE A 86 -10.25 0.80 -4.07
C PHE A 86 -9.44 0.30 -5.27
N TYR A 87 -8.38 -0.47 -4.97
CA TYR A 87 -7.43 -0.97 -5.97
C TYR A 87 -7.02 -2.41 -5.64
N PRO A 88 -6.40 -3.14 -6.58
CA PRO A 88 -5.84 -4.46 -6.29
C PRO A 88 -4.84 -4.41 -5.12
N ALA A 89 -4.84 -5.46 -4.29
CA ALA A 89 -4.01 -5.55 -3.07
C ALA A 89 -2.51 -5.27 -3.32
N PHE A 90 -2.00 -5.71 -4.48
CA PHE A 90 -0.59 -5.57 -4.84
C PHE A 90 -0.18 -4.10 -5.00
N TRP A 91 -1.12 -3.21 -5.29
CA TRP A 91 -0.82 -1.80 -5.54
C TRP A 91 -0.13 -1.14 -4.35
N GLU A 92 -0.67 -1.35 -3.14
CA GLU A 92 -0.08 -0.80 -1.92
C GLU A 92 1.34 -1.33 -1.70
N TYR A 93 1.55 -2.64 -1.92
CA TYR A 93 2.87 -3.25 -1.83
C TYR A 93 3.86 -2.59 -2.80
N CYS A 94 3.49 -2.47 -4.08
CA CYS A 94 4.37 -1.90 -5.11
C CYS A 94 4.73 -0.45 -4.79
N ARG A 95 3.77 0.34 -4.29
CA ARG A 95 3.98 1.72 -3.88
C ARG A 95 4.93 1.81 -2.69
N MET A 96 4.72 0.99 -1.67
CA MET A 96 5.59 0.93 -0.49
C MET A 96 7.01 0.49 -0.83
N HIS A 97 7.21 -0.34 -1.86
CA HIS A 97 8.51 -0.81 -2.33
C HIS A 97 9.14 0.06 -3.43
N CYS A 98 8.73 1.33 -3.58
CA CYS A 98 9.32 2.24 -4.54
C CYS A 98 10.83 2.41 -4.29
N SER A 99 11.66 2.03 -5.27
CA SER A 99 13.12 2.04 -5.16
C SER A 99 13.70 3.43 -4.88
N GLN A 100 13.03 4.49 -5.32
CA GLN A 100 13.47 5.88 -5.14
C GLN A 100 13.41 6.35 -3.66
N LEU A 101 12.57 5.71 -2.85
CA LEU A 101 12.32 6.09 -1.45
C LEU A 101 12.69 4.99 -0.47
N MET A 102 13.37 3.94 -0.95
CA MET A 102 13.82 2.83 -0.12
C MET A 102 14.99 3.27 0.76
N THR A 103 14.87 3.02 2.07
CA THR A 103 15.94 3.24 3.05
C THR A 103 16.11 1.97 3.88
N PRO A 104 17.27 1.76 4.55
CA PRO A 104 17.44 0.60 5.42
C PRO A 104 16.37 0.49 6.53
N ALA A 105 15.98 1.63 7.12
CA ALA A 105 14.93 1.67 8.13
C ALA A 105 13.56 1.31 7.55
N TRP A 106 13.22 1.82 6.37
CA TRP A 106 11.97 1.48 5.71
C TRP A 106 11.94 0.01 5.26
N GLY A 107 13.03 -0.50 4.70
CA GLY A 107 13.17 -1.92 4.35
C GLY A 107 12.98 -2.84 5.56
N HIS A 108 13.48 -2.44 6.74
CA HIS A 108 13.23 -3.15 8.00
C HIS A 108 11.75 -3.14 8.39
N VAL A 109 11.05 -2.02 8.24
CA VAL A 109 9.60 -1.96 8.48
C VAL A 109 8.84 -2.86 7.49
N LEU A 110 9.19 -2.81 6.21
CA LEU A 110 8.54 -3.60 5.16
C LEU A 110 8.73 -5.10 5.35
N SER A 111 9.91 -5.56 5.79
CA SER A 111 10.15 -6.99 6.03
C SER A 111 9.25 -7.57 7.14
N HIS A 112 8.81 -6.74 8.10
CA HIS A 112 7.86 -7.13 9.14
C HIS A 112 6.41 -7.11 8.67
N ILE A 113 6.08 -6.19 7.76
CA ILE A 113 4.72 -6.07 7.20
C ILE A 113 4.46 -7.18 6.18
N PHE A 114 5.46 -7.49 5.35
CA PHE A 114 5.38 -8.40 4.21
C PHE A 114 6.44 -9.53 4.27
N PRO A 115 6.46 -10.36 5.33
CA PRO A 115 7.51 -11.35 5.53
C PRO A 115 7.52 -12.49 4.50
N GLU A 116 6.36 -12.77 3.89
CA GLU A 116 6.14 -13.90 2.97
C GLU A 116 6.01 -13.47 1.50
N GLN A 117 6.07 -12.17 1.21
CA GLN A 117 5.86 -11.65 -0.14
C GLN A 117 7.20 -11.26 -0.75
N ASP A 118 7.77 -12.17 -1.53
CA ASP A 118 8.87 -11.80 -2.42
C ASP A 118 8.33 -11.07 -3.67
N ALA A 119 9.22 -10.31 -4.29
CA ALA A 119 8.89 -9.56 -5.50
C ALA A 119 8.38 -10.48 -6.61
N GLU A 120 8.91 -11.71 -6.73
CA GLU A 120 8.53 -12.69 -7.75
C GLU A 120 7.06 -13.11 -7.64
N THR A 121 6.56 -13.35 -6.42
CA THR A 121 5.16 -13.70 -6.18
C THR A 121 4.23 -12.57 -6.62
N ILE A 122 4.62 -11.32 -6.38
CA ILE A 122 3.80 -10.16 -6.72
C ILE A 122 3.89 -9.81 -8.20
N TRP A 123 5.05 -9.94 -8.83
CA TRP A 123 5.19 -9.80 -10.28
C TRP A 123 4.45 -10.91 -11.01
N GLY A 124 4.45 -12.14 -10.50
CA GLY A 124 3.65 -13.24 -11.05
C GLY A 124 2.14 -12.99 -10.96
N VAL A 125 1.67 -12.31 -9.91
CA VAL A 125 0.27 -11.83 -9.85
C VAL A 125 0.03 -10.73 -10.88
N ILE A 126 0.93 -9.76 -11.02
CA ILE A 126 0.80 -8.66 -11.99
C ILE A 126 0.78 -9.18 -13.43
N ASP A 127 1.63 -10.14 -13.77
CA ASP A 127 1.71 -10.74 -15.12
C ASP A 127 0.49 -11.62 -15.44
N ALA A 128 -0.27 -12.05 -14.42
CA ALA A 128 -1.45 -12.90 -14.56
C ALA A 128 -2.78 -12.12 -14.71
N VAL A 129 -2.79 -10.77 -14.59
CA VAL A 129 -3.97 -9.88 -14.72
C VAL A 129 -3.86 -8.95 -15.91
#